data_AF-A0A538TNI6-F1
#
_entry.id   AF-A0A538TNI6-F1
#
_cell.length_a   1.000
_cell.length_b   1.000
_cell.length_c   1.000
_cell.angle_alpha   90.00
_cell.angle_beta   90.00
_cell.angle_gamma   90.00
#
_symmetry.space_group_name_H-M   'P 1'
#
loop_
_entity.id
_entity.type
_entity.pdbx_description
1 polymer ?
#
loop_
_entity_poly.entity_id
_entity_poly.type
_entity_poly.pdbx_seq_one_letter_code
_entity_poly.pdbx_strand_id
1 'polypeptide(L)'
;MRRTVRALFLSVLLALPASAEATFSIVARDSATGDIGVAVQSHYFAVGPIVPWAEPGIGAVATQSLVEVSYGPKGLELMRNGKDAKQALHDLLEEDPHPEVRQVAMVDARGEVASHTGAKCIPDAGDTTGNGYSVQANLMSTNRVWPAMARAYERSNGDLAERLLAALEAGQLAGGDIRGQQSAAIVIVKGKRSNKPWADRIMDLRVEDSPKPIAELRRLVTLWRAYRNVDDGDALVTDGKVEDAMKAYSEAARLAPGNDEILFWQAVTLWKLGREKDATPIFRKVFARGGRRWVELVPRLVPAGLLEDDPASLRRIQALAARAKRAR
;
A
#
# COMPACT_ATOMS: atom_id res chain seq x y z
N MET A 1 -38.07 41.78 48.48
CA MET A 1 -36.66 41.88 48.01
C MET A 1 -36.02 40.50 48.02
N ARG A 2 -35.98 39.81 46.88
CA ARG A 2 -35.12 38.63 46.65
C ARG A 2 -34.25 38.98 45.44
N ARG A 3 -32.95 39.16 45.64
CA ARG A 3 -31.98 39.36 44.54
C ARG A 3 -31.26 38.03 44.30
N THR A 4 -31.55 37.45 43.14
CA THR A 4 -30.89 36.27 42.59
C THR A 4 -29.54 36.71 42.00
N VAL A 5 -28.43 36.16 42.48
CA VAL A 5 -27.11 36.31 41.84
C VAL A 5 -26.93 35.10 40.91
N ARG A 6 -26.99 35.34 39.59
CA ARG A 6 -26.56 34.36 38.58
C ARG A 6 -25.05 34.53 38.41
N ALA A 7 -24.27 33.53 38.84
CA ALA A 7 -22.87 33.41 38.46
C ALA A 7 -22.80 32.88 37.03
N LEU A 8 -22.33 33.69 36.08
CA LEU A 8 -21.91 33.23 34.77
C LEU A 8 -20.55 32.54 34.94
N PHE A 9 -20.50 31.22 34.75
CA PHE A 9 -19.24 30.52 34.49
C PHE A 9 -18.91 30.68 33.00
N LEU A 10 -17.95 31.54 32.70
CA LEU A 10 -17.35 31.64 31.38
C LEU A 10 -16.29 30.53 31.27
N SER A 11 -16.69 29.37 30.75
CA SER A 11 -15.78 28.27 30.44
C SER A 11 -15.01 28.60 29.16
N VAL A 12 -13.79 29.11 29.33
CA VAL A 12 -12.79 29.21 28.25
C VAL A 12 -12.30 27.79 27.95
N LEU A 13 -12.78 27.21 26.85
CA LEU A 13 -12.28 25.95 26.33
C LEU A 13 -10.91 26.22 25.69
N LEU A 14 -9.83 25.93 26.40
CA LEU A 14 -8.49 25.91 25.80
C LEU A 14 -8.45 24.75 24.79
N ALA A 15 -8.53 25.07 23.50
CA ALA A 15 -8.24 24.13 22.44
C ALA A 15 -6.76 23.73 22.57
N LEU A 16 -6.50 22.49 22.99
CA LEU A 16 -5.17 21.91 22.95
C LEU A 16 -4.69 21.93 21.48
N PRO A 17 -3.46 22.37 21.18
CA PRO A 17 -2.96 22.33 19.82
C PRO A 17 -2.90 20.88 19.36
N ALA A 18 -3.68 20.54 18.33
CA ALA A 18 -3.52 19.28 17.61
C ALA A 18 -2.06 19.20 17.15
N SER A 19 -1.39 18.09 17.46
CA SER A 19 0.00 17.88 17.05
C SER A 19 0.09 17.95 15.53
N ALA A 20 0.85 18.91 15.01
CA ALA A 20 1.09 19.00 13.57
C ALA A 20 1.89 17.77 13.10
N GLU A 21 1.33 17.04 12.15
CA GLU A 21 1.91 15.82 11.59
C GLU A 21 2.65 16.16 10.29
N ALA A 22 3.98 16.32 10.35
CA ALA A 22 4.79 16.35 9.15
C ALA A 22 4.56 15.09 8.34
N THR A 23 4.35 15.31 7.05
CA THR A 23 3.88 14.30 6.13
C THR A 23 4.33 14.71 4.75
N PHE A 24 4.79 13.76 3.96
CA PHE A 24 4.85 13.93 2.51
C PHE A 24 4.15 12.78 1.81
N SER A 25 3.45 13.11 0.74
CA SER A 25 2.63 12.17 0.01
C SER A 25 2.58 12.51 -1.47
N ILE A 26 2.09 11.55 -2.24
CA ILE A 26 1.84 11.66 -3.67
C ILE A 26 0.47 11.07 -3.97
N VAL A 27 -0.34 11.80 -4.76
CA VAL A 27 -1.53 11.26 -5.43
C VAL A 27 -1.22 11.17 -6.90
N ALA A 28 -1.63 10.09 -7.57
CA ALA A 28 -1.37 9.94 -8.99
C ALA A 28 -2.39 9.04 -9.69
N ARG A 29 -2.58 9.31 -10.98
CA ARG A 29 -3.24 8.44 -11.95
C ARG A 29 -2.22 8.00 -12.98
N ASP A 30 -2.11 6.71 -13.21
CA ASP A 30 -1.30 6.18 -14.31
C ASP A 30 -2.01 6.45 -15.65
N SER A 31 -1.31 7.08 -16.60
CA SER A 31 -1.90 7.42 -17.89
C SER A 31 -2.11 6.20 -18.79
N ALA A 32 -1.31 5.14 -18.61
CA ALA A 32 -1.36 3.93 -19.42
C ALA A 32 -2.49 2.98 -18.97
N THR A 33 -2.58 2.68 -17.67
CA THR A 33 -3.63 1.76 -17.16
C THR A 33 -4.89 2.48 -16.70
N GLY A 34 -4.77 3.76 -16.34
CA GLY A 34 -5.81 4.52 -15.66
C GLY A 34 -5.87 4.28 -14.15
N ASP A 35 -5.06 3.38 -13.60
CA ASP A 35 -5.05 3.09 -12.16
C ASP A 35 -4.71 4.34 -11.35
N ILE A 36 -5.25 4.40 -10.15
CA ILE A 36 -5.19 5.60 -9.30
C ILE A 36 -4.62 5.18 -7.95
N GLY A 37 -3.73 5.99 -7.39
CA GLY A 37 -3.12 5.64 -6.11
C GLY A 37 -2.62 6.82 -5.30
N VAL A 38 -2.38 6.53 -4.02
CA VAL A 38 -1.79 7.43 -3.05
C VAL A 38 -0.68 6.69 -2.32
N ALA A 39 0.44 7.37 -2.09
CA ALA A 39 1.47 6.89 -1.17
C ALA A 39 1.89 8.02 -0.21
N VAL A 40 2.17 7.68 1.04
CA VAL A 40 2.45 8.64 2.11
C VAL A 40 3.52 8.10 3.06
N GLN A 41 4.31 9.01 3.64
CA GLN A 41 5.14 8.77 4.82
C GLN A 41 4.93 9.90 5.84
N SER A 42 4.91 9.55 7.13
CA SER A 42 4.87 10.53 8.24
C SER A 42 5.68 10.06 9.46
N HIS A 43 6.19 11.00 10.27
CA HIS A 43 6.60 10.72 11.66
C HIS A 43 5.37 10.84 12.59
N TYR A 44 4.39 9.99 12.33
CA TYR A 44 3.16 9.81 13.07
C TYR A 44 2.86 8.31 13.13
N PHE A 45 2.22 7.85 14.21
CA PHE A 45 1.83 6.45 14.33
C PHE A 45 0.66 6.15 13.39
N ALA A 46 0.80 5.14 12.55
CA ALA A 46 -0.27 4.65 11.70
C ALA A 46 -0.93 5.69 10.78
N VAL A 47 -0.18 6.27 9.84
CA VAL A 47 -0.69 7.28 8.87
C VAL A 47 -1.72 6.72 7.87
N GLY A 48 -1.76 5.40 7.66
CA GLY A 48 -2.52 4.74 6.59
C GLY A 48 -4.05 4.93 6.62
N PRO A 49 -4.73 4.93 7.77
CA PRO A 49 -6.17 5.23 7.86
C PRO A 49 -6.53 6.72 7.69
N ILE A 50 -5.54 7.62 7.71
CA ILE A 50 -5.77 9.07 7.86
C ILE A 50 -5.60 9.78 6.52
N VAL A 51 -4.46 9.57 5.87
CA VAL A 51 -4.04 10.38 4.71
C VAL A 51 -4.50 9.79 3.38
N PRO A 52 -4.23 8.51 3.03
CA PRO A 52 -4.46 8.00 1.68
C PRO A 52 -5.88 7.47 1.47
N TRP A 53 -6.63 8.15 0.61
CA TRP A 53 -7.96 7.72 0.16
C TRP A 53 -7.96 7.49 -1.34
N ALA A 54 -8.59 6.40 -1.79
CA ALA A 54 -8.75 6.12 -3.21
C ALA A 54 -9.99 5.27 -3.45
N GLU A 55 -10.71 5.58 -4.53
CA GLU A 55 -11.88 4.84 -4.97
C GLU A 55 -11.79 4.46 -6.45
N PRO A 56 -12.01 3.16 -6.78
CA PRO A 56 -11.89 2.68 -8.15
C PRO A 56 -12.76 3.44 -9.14
N GLY A 57 -12.15 3.94 -10.21
CA GLY A 57 -12.83 4.70 -11.26
C GLY A 57 -13.34 6.08 -10.86
N ILE A 58 -13.04 6.56 -9.66
CA ILE A 58 -13.48 7.89 -9.17
C ILE A 58 -12.28 8.83 -9.00
N GLY A 59 -11.31 8.46 -8.16
CA GLY A 59 -10.21 9.36 -7.83
C GLY A 59 -9.41 8.93 -6.59
N ALA A 60 -8.49 9.80 -6.20
CA ALA A 60 -7.68 9.68 -5.00
C ALA A 60 -7.54 11.04 -4.29
N VAL A 61 -7.42 10.99 -2.97
CA VAL A 61 -7.27 12.15 -2.08
C VAL A 61 -6.18 11.86 -1.05
N ALA A 62 -5.26 12.80 -0.86
CA ALA A 62 -4.34 12.85 0.26
C ALA A 62 -4.64 14.10 1.10
N THR A 63 -5.09 13.92 2.34
CA THR A 63 -5.33 15.02 3.31
C THR A 63 -4.32 14.92 4.45
N GLN A 64 -3.58 16.00 4.76
CA GLN A 64 -2.47 16.00 5.72
C GLN A 64 -2.28 17.38 6.39
N SER A 65 -1.17 17.56 7.13
CA SER A 65 -0.93 18.70 8.05
C SER A 65 -1.84 18.62 9.28
N LEU A 66 -2.48 19.72 9.71
CA LEU A 66 -3.59 19.65 10.66
C LEU A 66 -4.79 19.07 9.91
N VAL A 67 -4.84 17.74 9.87
CA VAL A 67 -5.71 17.00 8.96
C VAL A 67 -7.19 17.24 9.26
N GLU A 68 -7.99 17.33 8.20
CA GLU A 68 -9.44 17.14 8.26
C GLU A 68 -9.74 15.82 7.55
N VAL A 69 -9.94 14.75 8.33
CA VAL A 69 -10.08 13.38 7.82
C VAL A 69 -11.26 13.26 6.86
N SER A 70 -12.32 14.05 7.07
CA SER A 70 -13.51 13.98 6.22
C SER A 70 -13.27 14.40 4.76
N TYR A 71 -12.20 15.14 4.46
CA TYR A 71 -11.85 15.52 3.08
C TYR A 71 -11.61 14.31 2.18
N GLY A 72 -11.07 13.21 2.73
CA GLY A 72 -10.86 11.96 2.01
C GLY A 72 -12.15 11.40 1.41
N PRO A 73 -13.09 10.90 2.25
CA PRO A 73 -14.35 10.34 1.76
C PRO A 73 -15.26 11.36 1.09
N LYS A 74 -15.34 12.62 1.58
CA LYS A 74 -16.18 13.65 0.96
C LYS A 74 -15.66 14.08 -0.41
N GLY A 75 -14.35 14.22 -0.58
CA GLY A 75 -13.76 14.56 -1.88
C GLY A 75 -14.05 13.49 -2.93
N LEU A 76 -13.91 12.20 -2.54
CA LEU A 76 -14.31 11.07 -3.38
C LEU A 76 -15.81 11.06 -3.70
N GLU A 77 -16.66 11.38 -2.72
CA GLU A 77 -18.10 11.50 -2.95
C GLU A 77 -18.46 12.62 -3.93
N LEU A 78 -17.88 13.80 -3.80
CA LEU A 78 -18.08 14.92 -4.73
C LEU A 78 -17.65 14.55 -6.15
N MET A 79 -16.48 13.90 -6.29
CA MET A 79 -16.01 13.40 -7.59
C MET A 79 -16.94 12.32 -8.16
N ARG A 80 -17.45 11.41 -7.32
CA ARG A 80 -18.43 10.39 -7.72
C ARG A 80 -19.73 11.03 -8.23
N ASN A 81 -20.12 12.16 -7.66
CA ASN A 81 -21.31 12.93 -8.05
C ASN A 81 -21.06 13.86 -9.24
N GLY A 82 -19.93 13.73 -9.94
CA GLY A 82 -19.66 14.36 -11.23
C GLY A 82 -18.74 15.57 -11.18
N LYS A 83 -18.31 16.02 -10.00
CA LYS A 83 -17.31 17.10 -9.89
C LYS A 83 -15.94 16.61 -10.34
N ASP A 84 -15.10 17.52 -10.82
CA ASP A 84 -13.67 17.25 -10.97
C ASP A 84 -12.90 17.50 -9.67
N ALA A 85 -11.62 17.11 -9.64
CA ALA A 85 -10.78 17.26 -8.45
C ALA A 85 -10.68 18.73 -7.98
N LYS A 86 -10.71 19.70 -8.89
CA LYS A 86 -10.59 21.13 -8.58
C LYS A 86 -11.86 21.64 -7.94
N GLN A 87 -13.01 21.30 -8.51
CA GLN A 87 -14.33 21.63 -7.97
C GLN A 87 -14.53 20.99 -6.59
N ALA A 88 -14.21 19.70 -6.45
CA ALA A 88 -14.34 19.00 -5.19
C ALA A 88 -13.46 19.60 -4.08
N LEU A 89 -12.19 19.92 -4.39
CA LEU A 89 -11.31 20.58 -3.42
C LEU A 89 -11.80 21.99 -3.08
N HIS A 90 -12.28 22.76 -4.07
CA HIS A 90 -12.81 24.10 -3.86
C HIS A 90 -13.99 24.09 -2.87
N ASP A 91 -14.99 23.23 -3.07
CA ASP A 91 -16.16 23.17 -2.16
C ASP A 91 -15.73 22.82 -0.73
N LEU A 92 -14.81 21.87 -0.57
CA LEU A 92 -14.35 21.44 0.75
C LEU A 92 -13.61 22.55 1.50
N LEU A 93 -12.83 23.36 0.77
CA LEU A 93 -12.13 24.52 1.35
C LEU A 93 -13.09 25.66 1.71
N GLU A 94 -14.16 25.87 0.93
CA GLU A 94 -15.19 26.87 1.27
C GLU A 94 -15.98 26.49 2.53
N GLU A 95 -16.19 25.20 2.78
CA GLU A 95 -16.89 24.70 3.96
C GLU A 95 -16.01 24.63 5.23
N ASP A 96 -14.69 24.61 5.08
CA ASP A 96 -13.75 24.53 6.21
C ASP A 96 -13.53 25.91 6.83
N PRO A 97 -13.75 26.11 8.13
CA PRO A 97 -13.44 27.38 8.81
C PRO A 97 -11.93 27.65 8.94
N HIS A 98 -11.08 26.64 8.72
CA HIS A 98 -9.63 26.70 8.90
C HIS A 98 -8.84 26.11 7.72
N PRO A 99 -9.12 26.51 6.46
CA PRO A 99 -8.44 25.94 5.30
C PRO A 99 -6.94 26.26 5.32
N GLU A 100 -6.51 27.32 6.01
CA GLU A 100 -5.13 27.76 6.04
C GLU A 100 -4.19 26.82 6.81
N VAL A 101 -4.70 25.89 7.62
CA VAL A 101 -3.87 24.89 8.32
C VAL A 101 -3.83 23.53 7.60
N ARG A 102 -4.60 23.39 6.51
CA ARG A 102 -4.74 22.13 5.76
C ARG A 102 -3.70 22.02 4.66
N GLN A 103 -3.31 20.80 4.34
CA GLN A 103 -2.63 20.47 3.10
C GLN A 103 -3.32 19.28 2.44
N VAL A 104 -3.70 19.43 1.17
CA VAL A 104 -4.56 18.46 0.49
C VAL A 104 -4.16 18.35 -0.98
N ALA A 105 -4.18 17.15 -1.53
CA ALA A 105 -4.12 16.93 -2.97
C ALA A 105 -5.14 15.90 -3.42
N MET A 106 -5.69 16.10 -4.63
CA MET A 106 -6.67 15.24 -5.25
C MET A 106 -6.29 14.98 -6.71
N VAL A 107 -6.60 13.78 -7.19
CA VAL A 107 -6.60 13.46 -8.62
C VAL A 107 -7.88 12.69 -8.95
N ASP A 108 -8.59 13.09 -9.99
CA ASP A 108 -9.79 12.39 -10.44
C ASP A 108 -9.49 11.31 -11.49
N ALA A 109 -10.48 10.49 -11.83
CA ALA A 109 -10.34 9.43 -12.82
C ALA A 109 -10.07 9.91 -14.26
N ARG A 110 -10.23 11.21 -14.55
CA ARG A 110 -9.83 11.83 -15.82
C ARG A 110 -8.39 12.33 -15.80
N GLY A 111 -7.77 12.39 -14.62
CA GLY A 111 -6.41 12.87 -14.41
C GLY A 111 -6.34 14.37 -14.09
N GLU A 112 -7.47 15.03 -13.81
CA GLU A 112 -7.44 16.39 -13.30
C GLU A 112 -6.89 16.39 -11.87
N VAL A 113 -5.99 17.33 -11.60
CA VAL A 113 -5.29 17.45 -10.33
C VAL A 113 -5.68 18.75 -9.65
N ALA A 114 -5.85 18.69 -8.33
CA ALA A 114 -5.99 19.86 -7.47
C ALA A 114 -5.13 19.70 -6.23
N SER A 115 -4.48 20.77 -5.80
CA SER A 115 -3.69 20.82 -4.57
C SER A 115 -3.98 22.10 -3.80
N HIS A 116 -3.82 22.04 -2.48
CA HIS A 116 -3.89 23.17 -1.58
C HIS A 116 -2.85 23.01 -0.48
N THR A 117 -2.00 24.03 -0.30
CA THR A 117 -1.10 24.16 0.83
C THR A 117 -1.46 25.42 1.59
N GLY A 118 -2.11 25.28 2.74
CA GLY A 118 -2.55 26.40 3.55
C GLY A 118 -1.38 27.22 4.11
N ALA A 119 -1.56 28.54 4.21
CA ALA A 119 -0.52 29.49 4.61
C ALA A 119 0.00 29.32 6.06
N LYS A 120 -0.69 28.54 6.90
CA LYS A 120 -0.30 28.17 8.27
C LYS A 120 0.16 26.70 8.39
N CYS A 121 0.37 25.99 7.29
CA CYS A 121 1.16 24.77 7.35
C CYS A 121 2.55 25.09 7.90
N ILE A 122 3.10 24.22 8.74
CA ILE A 122 4.42 24.47 9.32
C ILE A 122 5.46 24.56 8.18
N PRO A 123 6.38 25.55 8.20
CA PRO A 123 7.29 25.85 7.08
C PRO A 123 8.12 24.68 6.56
N ASP A 124 8.72 24.95 5.40
CA ASP A 124 9.14 23.92 4.43
C ASP A 124 7.94 23.05 4.06
N ALA A 125 6.84 23.75 3.74
CA ALA A 125 5.62 23.21 3.19
C ALA A 125 5.38 23.71 1.76
N GLY A 126 4.94 22.82 0.89
CA GLY A 126 4.61 23.12 -0.48
C GLY A 126 4.23 21.88 -1.27
N ASP A 127 3.92 22.10 -2.53
CA ASP A 127 3.49 21.06 -3.46
C ASP A 127 4.02 21.29 -4.88
N THR A 128 3.88 20.27 -5.71
CA THR A 128 4.13 20.33 -7.15
C THR A 128 3.14 19.44 -7.85
N THR A 129 2.42 20.02 -8.80
CA THR A 129 1.47 19.31 -9.66
C THR A 129 2.10 19.04 -11.02
N GLY A 130 1.72 17.92 -11.62
CA GLY A 130 2.09 17.57 -12.99
C GLY A 130 0.95 16.84 -13.68
N ASN A 131 1.24 16.23 -14.82
CA ASN A 131 0.22 15.55 -15.62
C ASN A 131 -0.31 14.30 -14.88
N GLY A 132 -1.51 14.40 -14.30
CA GLY A 132 -2.17 13.31 -13.56
C GLY A 132 -1.54 12.98 -12.21
N TYR A 133 -0.80 13.89 -11.57
CA TYR A 133 -0.28 13.68 -10.23
C TYR A 133 -0.04 14.98 -9.43
N SER A 134 0.02 14.86 -8.11
CA SER A 134 0.53 15.90 -7.20
C SER A 134 1.43 15.26 -6.13
N VAL A 135 2.50 15.97 -5.79
CA VAL A 135 3.34 15.69 -4.61
C VAL A 135 3.26 16.86 -3.64
N GLN A 136 3.18 16.58 -2.34
CA GLN A 136 2.99 17.60 -1.32
C GLN A 136 3.70 17.21 -0.04
N ALA A 137 4.23 18.20 0.68
CA ALA A 137 4.89 17.99 1.96
C ALA A 137 4.75 19.20 2.88
N ASN A 138 4.86 18.99 4.20
CA ASN A 138 4.92 20.04 5.22
C ASN A 138 5.83 19.63 6.38
N LEU A 139 6.40 20.59 7.12
CA LEU A 139 7.34 20.34 8.23
C LEU A 139 8.54 19.47 7.78
N MET A 140 9.06 19.77 6.59
CA MET A 140 10.23 19.09 6.02
C MET A 140 11.53 19.70 6.53
N SER A 141 12.63 18.95 6.45
CA SER A 141 13.97 19.48 6.70
C SER A 141 14.42 20.53 5.67
N THR A 142 13.77 20.58 4.50
CA THR A 142 14.09 21.50 3.40
C THR A 142 12.97 21.54 2.36
N ASN A 143 12.78 22.71 1.75
CA ASN A 143 11.90 22.91 0.59
C ASN A 143 12.26 22.14 -0.69
N ARG A 144 13.35 21.35 -0.68
CA ARG A 144 13.76 20.50 -1.81
C ARG A 144 13.06 19.14 -1.87
N VAL A 145 12.26 18.80 -0.85
CA VAL A 145 11.59 17.48 -0.75
C VAL A 145 10.58 17.25 -1.88
N TRP A 146 9.51 18.05 -1.98
CA TRP A 146 8.48 17.82 -3.00
C TRP A 146 8.99 17.99 -4.44
N PRO A 147 9.93 18.91 -4.79
CA PRO A 147 10.52 18.92 -6.13
C PRO A 147 11.34 17.66 -6.43
N ALA A 148 11.98 17.05 -5.43
CA ALA A 148 12.69 15.77 -5.61
C ALA A 148 11.71 14.61 -5.85
N MET A 149 10.59 14.58 -5.11
CA MET A 149 9.53 13.60 -5.30
C MET A 149 8.95 13.66 -6.73
N ALA A 150 8.61 14.87 -7.21
CA ALA A 150 8.09 15.08 -8.56
C ALA A 150 9.06 14.56 -9.63
N ARG A 151 10.33 14.98 -9.58
CA ARG A 151 11.35 14.53 -10.54
C ARG A 151 11.56 13.02 -10.52
N ALA A 152 11.49 12.38 -9.35
CA ALA A 152 11.62 10.94 -9.25
C ALA A 152 10.42 10.21 -9.86
N TYR A 153 9.20 10.66 -9.56
CA TYR A 153 7.98 10.12 -10.16
C TYR A 153 7.98 10.20 -11.69
N GLU A 154 8.39 11.35 -12.24
CA GLU A 154 8.45 11.59 -13.69
C GLU A 154 9.53 10.78 -14.42
N ARG A 155 10.67 10.52 -13.75
CA ARG A 155 11.80 9.79 -14.34
C ARG A 155 11.76 8.28 -14.09
N SER A 156 10.95 7.86 -13.13
CA SER A 156 10.80 6.45 -12.80
C SER A 156 10.08 5.68 -13.92
N ASN A 157 10.51 4.45 -14.14
CA ASN A 157 9.86 3.51 -15.05
C ASN A 157 9.16 2.42 -14.22
N GLY A 158 8.25 1.68 -14.85
CA GLY A 158 7.51 0.60 -14.22
C GLY A 158 6.06 0.97 -13.93
N ASP A 159 5.40 0.14 -13.14
CA ASP A 159 4.00 0.33 -12.76
C ASP A 159 3.81 1.50 -11.77
N LEU A 160 2.54 1.85 -11.52
CA LEU A 160 2.19 2.92 -10.60
C LEU A 160 2.80 2.73 -9.20
N ALA A 161 2.87 1.51 -8.68
CA ALA A 161 3.42 1.24 -7.35
C ALA A 161 4.92 1.59 -7.28
N GLU A 162 5.70 1.24 -8.31
CA GLU A 162 7.13 1.56 -8.36
C GLU A 162 7.35 3.08 -8.41
N ARG A 163 6.57 3.78 -9.22
CA ARG A 163 6.68 5.23 -9.39
C ARG A 163 6.29 5.98 -8.12
N LEU A 164 5.24 5.55 -7.42
CA LEU A 164 4.83 6.12 -6.12
C LEU A 164 5.91 5.89 -5.05
N LEU A 165 6.49 4.69 -4.97
CA LEU A 165 7.57 4.40 -4.04
C LEU A 165 8.84 5.22 -4.34
N ALA A 166 9.20 5.35 -5.62
CA ALA A 166 10.35 6.16 -6.05
C ALA A 166 10.20 7.63 -5.62
N ALA A 167 8.97 8.17 -5.67
CA ALA A 167 8.68 9.50 -5.16
C ALA A 167 8.95 9.60 -3.65
N LEU A 168 8.41 8.67 -2.84
CA LEU A 168 8.63 8.68 -1.39
C LEU A 168 10.12 8.56 -1.02
N GLU A 169 10.86 7.67 -1.68
CA GLU A 169 12.29 7.49 -1.45
C GLU A 169 13.09 8.75 -1.77
N ALA A 170 12.79 9.40 -2.90
CA ALA A 170 13.42 10.65 -3.27
C ALA A 170 13.10 11.78 -2.29
N GLY A 171 11.86 11.83 -1.79
CA GLY A 171 11.46 12.78 -0.75
C GLY A 171 12.25 12.60 0.55
N GLN A 172 12.38 11.35 1.00
CA GLN A 172 13.18 11.02 2.19
C GLN A 172 14.66 11.34 2.01
N LEU A 173 15.24 11.02 0.84
CA LEU A 173 16.64 11.32 0.52
C LEU A 173 16.93 12.81 0.41
N ALA A 174 15.95 13.61 -0.02
CA ALA A 174 16.08 15.06 -0.13
C ALA A 174 16.03 15.78 1.23
N GLY A 175 15.59 15.11 2.29
CA GLY A 175 15.59 15.61 3.66
C GLY A 175 14.43 15.09 4.51
N GLY A 176 13.32 14.68 3.89
CA GLY A 176 12.12 14.17 4.56
C GLY A 176 11.59 15.06 5.68
N ASP A 177 10.76 14.46 6.53
CA ASP A 177 10.26 15.06 7.77
C ASP A 177 11.42 15.33 8.74
N ILE A 178 11.47 16.57 9.27
CA ILE A 178 12.55 17.02 10.19
C ILE A 178 12.62 16.22 11.49
N ARG A 179 11.54 15.53 11.86
CA ARG A 179 11.44 14.68 13.06
C ARG A 179 11.94 13.25 12.81
N GLY A 180 12.13 12.85 11.55
CA GLY A 180 12.49 11.49 11.15
C GLY A 180 11.35 10.78 10.42
N GLN A 181 11.29 9.45 10.53
CA GLN A 181 10.26 8.63 9.87
C GLN A 181 9.69 7.59 10.83
N GLN A 182 8.40 7.30 10.73
CA GLN A 182 7.73 6.33 11.61
C GLN A 182 6.77 5.40 10.86
N SER A 183 5.85 5.93 10.06
CA SER A 183 4.85 5.14 9.34
C SER A 183 4.79 5.50 7.85
N ALA A 184 4.30 4.58 7.03
CA ALA A 184 4.06 4.79 5.61
C ALA A 184 2.93 3.90 5.10
N ALA A 185 2.26 4.33 4.03
CA ALA A 185 1.20 3.57 3.41
C ALA A 185 1.15 3.79 1.90
N ILE A 186 0.61 2.81 1.18
CA ILE A 186 0.29 2.88 -0.25
C ILE A 186 -1.07 2.26 -0.51
N VAL A 187 -1.90 2.97 -1.27
CA VAL A 187 -3.20 2.50 -1.75
C VAL A 187 -3.23 2.66 -3.26
N ILE A 188 -3.60 1.60 -3.98
CA ILE A 188 -3.79 1.62 -5.43
C ILE A 188 -5.12 0.95 -5.76
N VAL A 189 -5.91 1.59 -6.60
CA VAL A 189 -7.21 1.12 -7.08
C VAL A 189 -7.25 1.15 -8.61
N LYS A 190 -8.12 0.32 -9.18
CA LYS A 190 -8.33 0.29 -10.63
C LYS A 190 -8.85 1.62 -11.16
N GLY A 191 -8.41 1.99 -12.35
CA GLY A 191 -8.93 3.15 -13.08
C GLY A 191 -10.38 3.02 -13.53
N LYS A 192 -10.94 1.81 -13.49
CA LYS A 192 -12.34 1.52 -13.80
C LYS A 192 -12.92 0.59 -12.76
N ARG A 193 -14.14 0.87 -12.33
CA ARG A 193 -14.92 0.01 -11.44
C ARG A 193 -15.37 -1.24 -12.21
N SER A 194 -15.27 -2.40 -11.57
CA SER A 194 -15.79 -3.66 -12.09
C SER A 194 -17.07 -4.09 -11.34
N ASN A 195 -17.64 -5.22 -11.74
CA ASN A 195 -18.71 -5.88 -11.00
C ASN A 195 -18.21 -6.68 -9.78
N LYS A 196 -16.90 -6.65 -9.51
CA LYS A 196 -16.25 -7.31 -8.36
C LYS A 196 -15.51 -6.26 -7.53
N PRO A 197 -16.22 -5.46 -6.71
CA PRO A 197 -15.61 -4.34 -5.98
C PRO A 197 -14.48 -4.77 -5.03
N TRP A 198 -14.51 -5.99 -4.50
CA TRP A 198 -13.43 -6.57 -3.69
C TRP A 198 -12.12 -6.80 -4.46
N ALA A 199 -12.15 -6.80 -5.80
CA ALA A 199 -10.99 -6.98 -6.68
C ALA A 199 -10.54 -5.67 -7.35
N ASP A 200 -11.20 -4.55 -7.07
CA ASP A 200 -10.87 -3.25 -7.66
C ASP A 200 -9.86 -2.46 -6.82
N ARG A 201 -9.71 -2.83 -5.54
CA ARG A 201 -8.59 -2.40 -4.71
C ARG A 201 -7.39 -3.29 -5.03
N ILE A 202 -6.46 -2.77 -5.80
CA ILE A 202 -5.26 -3.49 -6.24
C ILE A 202 -4.35 -3.71 -5.02
N MET A 203 -4.07 -2.64 -4.28
CA MET A 203 -3.11 -2.64 -3.18
C MET A 203 -3.59 -1.73 -2.05
N ASP A 204 -3.41 -2.18 -0.81
CA ASP A 204 -3.57 -1.39 0.42
C ASP A 204 -2.58 -1.98 1.44
N LEU A 205 -1.40 -1.37 1.52
CA LEU A 205 -0.30 -1.83 2.36
C LEU A 205 0.10 -0.70 3.31
N ARG A 206 0.38 -1.07 4.56
CA ARG A 206 0.64 -0.13 5.64
C ARG A 206 1.81 -0.62 6.48
N VAL A 207 2.62 0.33 6.91
CA VAL A 207 3.65 0.16 7.93
C VAL A 207 3.29 1.14 9.03
N GLU A 208 2.72 0.63 10.12
CA GLU A 208 2.13 1.49 11.16
C GLU A 208 3.20 2.10 12.09
N ASP A 209 4.32 1.40 12.29
CA ASP A 209 5.47 1.83 13.08
C ASP A 209 6.74 1.11 12.61
N SER A 210 7.77 1.87 12.26
CA SER A 210 9.08 1.38 11.84
C SER A 210 10.09 2.52 11.89
N PRO A 211 11.38 2.26 12.17
CA PRO A 211 12.43 3.26 11.97
C PRO A 211 12.76 3.49 10.48
N LYS A 212 12.28 2.64 9.56
CA LYS A 212 12.50 2.72 8.11
C LYS A 212 11.22 2.34 7.33
N PRO A 213 10.09 3.04 7.54
CA PRO A 213 8.79 2.66 6.98
C PRO A 213 8.76 2.61 5.45
N ILE A 214 9.49 3.46 4.73
CA ILE A 214 9.52 3.43 3.26
C ILE A 214 10.21 2.16 2.75
N ALA A 215 11.35 1.78 3.35
CA ALA A 215 12.05 0.56 2.98
C ALA A 215 11.20 -0.69 3.30
N GLU A 216 10.50 -0.66 4.43
CA GLU A 216 9.58 -1.72 4.81
C GLU A 216 8.36 -1.79 3.87
N LEU A 217 7.81 -0.64 3.47
CA LEU A 217 6.72 -0.56 2.50
C LEU A 217 7.15 -1.14 1.15
N ARG A 218 8.37 -0.83 0.67
CA ARG A 218 8.93 -1.45 -0.54
C ARG A 218 9.06 -2.97 -0.41
N ARG A 219 9.52 -3.46 0.74
CA ARG A 219 9.59 -4.91 1.04
C ARG A 219 8.19 -5.53 0.97
N LEU A 220 7.17 -4.88 1.54
CA LEU A 220 5.77 -5.34 1.48
C LEU A 220 5.22 -5.32 0.06
N VAL A 221 5.53 -4.30 -0.76
CA VAL A 221 5.13 -4.26 -2.18
C VAL A 221 5.74 -5.43 -2.96
N THR A 222 7.01 -5.73 -2.74
CA THR A 222 7.67 -6.89 -3.37
C THR A 222 7.03 -8.20 -2.92
N LEU A 223 6.73 -8.33 -1.63
CA LEU A 223 6.06 -9.53 -1.09
C LEU A 223 4.64 -9.68 -1.64
N TRP A 224 3.86 -8.60 -1.72
CA TRP A 224 2.53 -8.59 -2.32
C TRP A 224 2.59 -9.03 -3.79
N ARG A 225 3.57 -8.55 -4.58
CA ARG A 225 3.77 -8.99 -5.97
C ARG A 225 4.08 -10.49 -6.04
N ALA A 226 4.86 -11.01 -5.09
CA ALA A 226 5.16 -12.43 -5.02
C ALA A 226 3.90 -13.27 -4.77
N TYR A 227 3.07 -12.89 -3.79
CA TYR A 227 1.80 -13.58 -3.54
C TYR A 227 0.81 -13.46 -4.71
N ARG A 228 0.75 -12.29 -5.38
CA ARG A 228 -0.08 -12.12 -6.58
C ARG A 228 0.30 -13.13 -7.67
N ASN A 229 1.59 -13.36 -7.89
CA ASN A 229 2.06 -14.37 -8.84
C ASN A 229 1.70 -15.81 -8.42
N VAL A 230 1.60 -16.09 -7.12
CA VAL A 230 1.08 -17.39 -6.63
C VAL A 230 -0.40 -17.53 -6.96
N ASP A 231 -1.20 -16.51 -6.65
CA ASP A 231 -2.65 -16.50 -6.94
C ASP A 231 -2.90 -16.67 -8.45
N ASP A 232 -2.15 -15.96 -9.29
CA ASP A 232 -2.23 -16.07 -10.75
C ASP A 232 -1.82 -17.48 -11.22
N GLY A 233 -0.79 -18.07 -10.60
CA GLY A 233 -0.38 -19.44 -10.85
C GLY A 233 -1.49 -20.45 -10.52
N ASP A 234 -2.13 -20.32 -9.35
CA ASP A 234 -3.22 -21.20 -8.92
C ASP A 234 -4.44 -21.10 -9.85
N ALA A 235 -4.76 -19.89 -10.31
CA ALA A 235 -5.81 -19.66 -11.29
C ALA A 235 -5.47 -20.32 -12.64
N LEU A 236 -4.24 -20.17 -13.12
CA LEU A 236 -3.77 -20.79 -14.37
C LEU A 236 -3.78 -22.33 -14.30
N VAL A 237 -3.46 -22.91 -13.15
CA VAL A 237 -3.58 -24.36 -12.94
C VAL A 237 -5.04 -24.81 -13.04
N THR A 238 -5.96 -24.06 -12.44
CA THR A 238 -7.40 -24.35 -12.53
C THR A 238 -7.90 -24.31 -13.98
N ASP A 239 -7.34 -23.42 -14.80
CA ASP A 239 -7.63 -23.30 -16.23
C ASP A 239 -6.87 -24.33 -17.11
N GLY A 240 -6.07 -25.23 -16.53
CA GLY A 240 -5.26 -26.22 -17.24
C GLY A 240 -4.00 -25.66 -17.93
N LYS A 241 -3.64 -24.39 -17.69
CA LYS A 241 -2.48 -23.69 -18.27
C LYS A 241 -1.22 -23.89 -17.43
N VAL A 242 -0.81 -25.15 -17.29
CA VAL A 242 0.25 -25.56 -16.35
C VAL A 242 1.58 -24.85 -16.60
N GLU A 243 2.01 -24.70 -17.86
CA GLU A 243 3.31 -24.06 -18.15
C GLU A 243 3.33 -22.56 -17.83
N ASP A 244 2.21 -21.86 -17.99
CA ASP A 244 2.13 -20.45 -17.60
C ASP A 244 2.04 -20.30 -16.08
N ALA A 245 1.35 -21.22 -15.39
CA ALA A 245 1.37 -21.27 -13.93
C ALA A 245 2.79 -21.45 -13.39
N MET A 246 3.61 -22.29 -14.04
CA MET A 246 4.99 -22.49 -13.66
C MET A 246 5.85 -21.23 -13.79
N LYS A 247 5.60 -20.41 -14.81
CA LYS A 247 6.27 -19.10 -14.95
C LYS A 247 5.88 -18.18 -13.79
N ALA A 248 4.59 -18.12 -13.46
CA ALA A 248 4.08 -17.30 -12.35
C ALA A 248 4.71 -17.72 -11.00
N TYR A 249 4.71 -19.02 -10.67
CA TYR A 249 5.35 -19.49 -9.44
C TYR A 249 6.86 -19.23 -9.40
N SER A 250 7.54 -19.36 -10.55
CA SER A 250 8.98 -19.08 -10.63
C SER A 250 9.27 -17.60 -10.36
N GLU A 251 8.42 -16.70 -10.86
CA GLU A 251 8.52 -15.27 -10.58
C GLU A 251 8.22 -14.96 -9.11
N ALA A 252 7.20 -15.58 -8.51
CA ALA A 252 6.91 -15.47 -7.08
C ALA A 252 8.13 -15.86 -6.22
N ALA A 253 8.75 -17.00 -6.53
CA ALA A 253 9.94 -17.48 -5.85
C ALA A 253 11.16 -16.56 -6.04
N ARG A 254 11.28 -15.90 -7.20
CA ARG A 254 12.34 -14.92 -7.49
C ARG A 254 12.16 -13.63 -6.69
N LEU A 255 10.92 -13.16 -6.54
CA LEU A 255 10.58 -11.95 -5.78
C LEU A 255 10.70 -12.16 -4.27
N ALA A 256 10.38 -13.34 -3.76
CA ALA A 256 10.43 -13.66 -2.34
C ALA A 256 11.20 -14.96 -2.04
N PRO A 257 12.51 -15.04 -2.36
CA PRO A 257 13.31 -16.27 -2.20
C PRO A 257 13.45 -16.71 -0.74
N GLY A 258 13.25 -15.76 0.18
CA GLY A 258 13.23 -15.97 1.62
C GLY A 258 11.95 -16.65 2.15
N ASN A 259 10.85 -16.60 1.39
CA ASN A 259 9.53 -17.04 1.86
C ASN A 259 9.31 -18.53 1.57
N ASP A 260 9.45 -19.34 2.62
CA ASP A 260 9.26 -20.79 2.52
C ASP A 260 7.81 -21.21 2.21
N GLU A 261 6.82 -20.37 2.53
CA GLU A 261 5.41 -20.68 2.29
C GLU A 261 5.06 -20.64 0.80
N ILE A 262 5.53 -19.61 0.09
CA ILE A 262 5.37 -19.51 -1.38
C ILE A 262 5.97 -20.74 -2.06
N LEU A 263 7.18 -21.14 -1.64
CA LEU A 263 7.85 -22.33 -2.16
C LEU A 263 7.10 -23.62 -1.79
N PHE A 264 6.55 -23.70 -0.58
CA PHE A 264 5.80 -24.86 -0.12
C PHE A 264 4.56 -25.09 -0.98
N TRP A 265 3.76 -24.05 -1.19
CA TRP A 265 2.55 -24.16 -2.00
C TRP A 265 2.84 -24.49 -3.47
N GLN A 266 3.89 -23.90 -4.05
CA GLN A 266 4.37 -24.29 -5.38
C GLN A 266 4.68 -25.80 -5.45
N ALA A 267 5.39 -26.34 -4.46
CA ALA A 267 5.75 -27.75 -4.42
C ALA A 267 4.52 -28.67 -4.28
N VAL A 268 3.54 -28.27 -3.46
CA VAL A 268 2.26 -28.97 -3.32
C VAL A 268 1.51 -29.01 -4.64
N THR A 269 1.37 -27.88 -5.33
CA THR A 269 0.68 -27.82 -6.62
C THR A 269 1.37 -28.67 -7.68
N LEU A 270 2.70 -28.56 -7.81
CA LEU A 270 3.49 -29.39 -8.71
C LEU A 270 3.30 -30.89 -8.43
N TRP A 271 3.29 -31.28 -7.15
CA TRP A 271 3.10 -32.67 -6.76
C TRP A 271 1.71 -33.18 -7.12
N LYS A 272 0.67 -32.38 -6.85
CA LYS A 272 -0.73 -32.68 -7.22
C LYS A 272 -0.90 -32.85 -8.74
N LEU A 273 -0.12 -32.12 -9.55
CA LEU A 273 -0.12 -32.24 -11.01
C LEU A 273 0.73 -33.41 -11.53
N GLY A 274 1.25 -34.29 -10.66
CA GLY A 274 2.10 -35.42 -11.04
C GLY A 274 3.54 -35.02 -11.42
N ARG A 275 3.93 -33.75 -11.25
CA ARG A 275 5.28 -33.24 -11.52
C ARG A 275 6.20 -33.44 -10.32
N GLU A 276 6.24 -34.67 -9.77
CA GLU A 276 7.00 -35.00 -8.56
C GLU A 276 8.50 -34.64 -8.67
N LYS A 277 9.08 -34.78 -9.87
CA LYS A 277 10.50 -34.47 -10.15
C LYS A 277 10.81 -32.98 -9.90
N ASP A 278 9.87 -32.09 -10.23
CA ASP A 278 10.04 -30.64 -10.08
C ASP A 278 9.69 -30.18 -8.66
N ALA A 279 8.68 -30.82 -8.03
CA ALA A 279 8.30 -30.55 -6.64
C ALA A 279 9.38 -30.97 -5.63
N THR A 280 10.06 -32.09 -5.89
CA THR A 280 11.04 -32.70 -4.98
C THR A 280 12.16 -31.75 -4.51
N PRO A 281 12.91 -31.06 -5.39
CA PRO A 281 13.94 -30.13 -4.95
C PRO A 281 13.38 -28.96 -4.12
N ILE A 282 12.16 -28.51 -4.40
CA ILE A 282 11.51 -27.41 -3.68
C ILE A 282 11.11 -27.87 -2.27
N PHE A 283 10.45 -29.03 -2.13
CA PHE A 283 10.15 -29.62 -0.83
C PHE A 283 11.41 -29.81 0.03
N ARG A 284 12.50 -30.33 -0.56
CA ARG A 284 13.78 -30.46 0.17
C ARG A 284 14.27 -29.12 0.70
N LYS A 285 14.23 -28.06 -0.12
CA LYS A 285 14.64 -26.71 0.27
C LYS A 285 13.77 -26.18 1.41
N VAL A 286 12.46 -26.29 1.30
CA VAL A 286 11.50 -25.85 2.32
C VAL A 286 11.70 -26.60 3.64
N PHE A 287 11.82 -27.92 3.60
CA PHE A 287 12.03 -28.73 4.81
C PHE A 287 13.39 -28.48 5.46
N ALA A 288 14.43 -28.19 4.67
CA ALA A 288 15.75 -27.83 5.17
C ALA A 288 15.77 -26.48 5.92
N ARG A 289 14.95 -25.52 5.47
CA ARG A 289 14.93 -24.14 5.99
C ARG A 289 13.90 -23.95 7.10
N GLY A 290 12.64 -24.30 6.82
CA GLY A 290 11.54 -24.03 7.73
C GLY A 290 11.27 -25.14 8.75
N GLY A 291 12.04 -26.24 8.72
CA GLY A 291 12.04 -27.27 9.75
C GLY A 291 10.80 -28.18 9.76
N ARG A 292 10.54 -28.81 10.91
CA ARG A 292 9.54 -29.89 11.06
C ARG A 292 8.11 -29.45 10.76
N ARG A 293 7.76 -28.18 11.00
CA ARG A 293 6.40 -27.65 10.80
C ARG A 293 5.86 -27.88 9.38
N TRP A 294 6.71 -27.71 8.36
CA TRP A 294 6.30 -27.91 6.97
C TRP A 294 6.08 -29.38 6.63
N VAL A 295 6.85 -30.28 7.25
CA VAL A 295 6.67 -31.73 7.10
C VAL A 295 5.39 -32.21 7.78
N GLU A 296 5.07 -31.62 8.94
CA GLU A 296 3.84 -31.89 9.70
C GLU A 296 2.59 -31.32 9.02
N LEU A 297 2.73 -30.28 8.18
CA LEU A 297 1.64 -29.72 7.40
C LEU A 297 1.18 -30.67 6.27
N VAL A 298 2.11 -31.37 5.61
CA VAL A 298 1.82 -32.27 4.47
C VAL A 298 0.61 -33.20 4.69
N PRO A 299 0.53 -34.02 5.76
CA PRO A 299 -0.62 -34.90 5.95
C PRO A 299 -1.93 -34.15 6.21
N ARG A 300 -1.89 -32.89 6.67
CA ARG A 300 -3.10 -32.07 6.89
C ARG A 300 -3.72 -31.58 5.59
N LEU A 301 -2.98 -31.65 4.47
CA LEU A 301 -3.46 -31.23 3.15
C LEU A 301 -4.42 -32.25 2.52
N VAL A 302 -4.36 -33.52 2.93
CA VAL A 302 -5.25 -34.59 2.44
C VAL A 302 -6.72 -34.34 2.76
N PRO A 303 -7.13 -34.15 4.04
CA PRO A 303 -8.54 -33.88 4.35
C PRO A 303 -9.04 -32.55 3.76
N ALA A 304 -8.14 -31.65 3.36
CA ALA A 304 -8.47 -30.40 2.66
C ALA A 304 -8.60 -30.57 1.13
N GLY A 305 -8.33 -31.75 0.56
CA GLY A 305 -8.35 -32.01 -0.89
C GLY A 305 -7.20 -31.35 -1.66
N LEU A 306 -6.16 -30.91 -0.96
CA LEU A 306 -4.97 -30.26 -1.54
C LEU A 306 -3.88 -31.27 -1.92
N LEU A 307 -3.90 -32.46 -1.32
CA LEU A 307 -3.14 -33.63 -1.76
C LEU A 307 -4.06 -34.85 -1.79
N GLU A 308 -3.72 -35.84 -2.61
CA GLU A 308 -4.45 -37.10 -2.67
C GLU A 308 -4.23 -37.93 -1.40
N ASP A 309 -5.23 -38.71 -1.02
CA ASP A 309 -5.13 -39.70 0.07
C ASP A 309 -4.35 -40.95 -0.39
N ASP A 310 -3.06 -40.75 -0.68
CA ASP A 310 -2.10 -41.82 -0.97
C ASP A 310 -1.02 -41.86 0.13
N PRO A 311 -1.11 -42.81 1.08
CA PRO A 311 -0.11 -42.99 2.12
C PRO A 311 1.32 -43.22 1.60
N ALA A 312 1.49 -43.81 0.41
CA ALA A 312 2.82 -44.01 -0.17
C ALA A 312 3.41 -42.68 -0.68
N SER A 313 2.62 -41.87 -1.38
CA SER A 313 2.97 -40.51 -1.80
C SER A 313 3.33 -39.62 -0.62
N LEU A 314 2.52 -39.60 0.44
CA LEU A 314 2.79 -38.82 1.64
C LEU A 314 4.13 -39.22 2.30
N ARG A 315 4.41 -40.53 2.39
CA ARG A 315 5.71 -41.02 2.88
C ARG A 315 6.87 -40.57 1.99
N ARG A 316 6.69 -40.53 0.66
CA ARG A 316 7.72 -40.02 -0.27
C ARG A 316 8.02 -38.55 0.01
N ILE A 317 7.00 -37.70 0.14
CA ILE A 317 7.17 -36.27 0.46
C ILE A 317 7.88 -36.12 1.80
N GLN A 318 7.37 -36.75 2.87
CA GLN A 318 7.94 -36.62 4.22
C GLN A 318 9.39 -37.12 4.31
N ALA A 319 9.75 -38.16 3.56
CA ALA A 319 11.11 -38.69 3.50
C ALA A 319 12.12 -37.68 2.90
N LEU A 320 11.66 -36.67 2.16
CA LEU A 320 12.53 -35.60 1.64
C LEU A 320 13.17 -34.78 2.76
N ALA A 321 12.54 -34.70 3.95
CA ALA A 321 13.08 -34.01 5.11
C ALA A 321 14.31 -34.70 5.72
N ALA A 322 14.34 -36.04 5.71
CA ALA A 322 15.46 -36.81 6.26
C ALA A 322 16.73 -36.70 5.42
N ARG A 323 16.58 -36.53 4.09
CA ARG A 323 17.69 -36.36 3.15
C ARG A 323 18.25 -34.93 3.13
N ALA A 324 17.45 -33.94 3.51
CA ALA A 324 17.87 -32.54 3.61
C ALA A 324 18.90 -32.29 4.73
N LYS A 325 18.90 -33.10 5.80
CA LYS A 325 19.87 -32.99 6.91
C LYS A 325 21.28 -33.53 6.58
N ARG A 326 21.43 -34.35 5.53
CA ARG A 326 22.72 -34.99 5.15
C ARG A 326 23.55 -34.17 4.16
N ALA A 327 23.02 -33.05 3.66
CA ALA A 327 23.66 -32.21 2.64
C ALA A 327 24.14 -30.85 3.18
N ARG A 328 24.21 -30.71 4.52
CA ARG A 328 24.91 -29.63 5.23
C ARG A 328 26.18 -30.20 5.81
#